data_AF-A0A947FAJ7-F1
#
_entry.id   AF-A0A947FAJ7-F1
#
_cell.length_a   1.000
_cell.length_b   1.000
_cell.length_c   1.000
_cell.angle_alpha   90.00
_cell.angle_beta   90.00
_cell.angle_gamma   90.00
#
_symmetry.space_group_name_H-M   'P 1'
#
loop_
_entity.id
_entity.type
_entity.pdbx_description
1 polymer ?
#
loop_
_entity_poly.entity_id
_entity_poly.type
_entity_poly.pdbx_seq_one_letter_code
_entity_poly.pdbx_strand_id
1 'polypeptide(L)'
;PYFEGAKYIKSETNNFWFLFRLTMPAEERDQVISQIKMYYSGETPKAVSVIPADNKPGRNYQPRGMKYWEMLHAILQEEPVEERDRFFMYFLKEMGIEKGKPFKPTDRQKEIMADAVVVGEAMAKNMVFRERLPGVLRDDGWRLILGRVEGTEPGDAMENTQRTDHYDRFDPRARYTYEACTTSERMSFPKPGFGMGYGGMFLDTKGRALAGERSYVINVPANPPVKLFWAVTVYDVDTRGLITSDQQRAERGSVHKEVKTNPDGTTPVFIGPTAPKGWEDNWIKSVPGRAWFPYFRFYGPTGPFFDQSWKLPPIEEIDYAKIGE
;
A
#
# COMPACT_ATOMS: atom_id res chain seq x y z
N PRO A 1 21.74 -20.22 19.99
CA PRO A 1 22.26 -19.66 18.71
C PRO A 1 23.11 -20.71 17.98
N TYR A 2 22.54 -21.31 16.92
CA TYR A 2 23.02 -22.54 16.28
C TYR A 2 23.94 -22.33 15.06
N PHE A 3 24.14 -21.08 14.62
CA PHE A 3 24.94 -20.71 13.46
C PHE A 3 25.83 -19.49 13.75
N GLU A 4 27.13 -19.64 13.53
CA GLU A 4 28.11 -18.56 13.63
C GLU A 4 27.89 -17.52 12.51
N GLY A 5 28.03 -16.24 12.83
CA GLY A 5 27.81 -15.13 11.87
C GLY A 5 26.34 -14.85 11.51
N ALA A 6 25.38 -15.63 12.00
CA ALA A 6 23.97 -15.39 11.72
C ALA A 6 23.39 -14.20 12.51
N LYS A 7 22.50 -13.43 11.87
CA LYS A 7 21.65 -12.46 12.56
C LYS A 7 20.42 -13.17 13.13
N TYR A 8 20.27 -13.14 14.44
CA TYR A 8 19.12 -13.70 15.13
C TYR A 8 18.03 -12.66 15.28
N ILE A 9 16.80 -13.02 14.92
CA ILE A 9 15.60 -12.20 15.09
C ILE A 9 14.60 -13.02 15.88
N LYS A 10 14.11 -12.46 16.99
CA LYS A 10 13.05 -13.06 17.81
C LYS A 10 11.71 -12.50 17.33
N SER A 11 10.79 -13.39 16.95
CA SER A 11 9.39 -13.03 16.68
C SER A 11 8.57 -13.16 17.95
N GLU A 12 7.62 -12.24 18.16
CA GLU A 12 6.60 -12.34 19.22
C GLU A 12 5.39 -13.18 18.76
N THR A 13 5.28 -13.44 17.45
CA THR A 13 4.24 -14.22 16.78
C THR A 13 4.81 -15.45 16.06
N ASN A 14 3.96 -16.43 15.78
CA ASN A 14 4.28 -17.65 15.03
C ASN A 14 4.31 -17.40 13.52
N ASN A 15 3.36 -16.63 12.99
CA ASN A 15 3.37 -16.25 11.58
C ASN A 15 4.25 -15.02 11.37
N PHE A 16 5.20 -15.14 10.45
CA PHE A 16 6.04 -14.05 9.97
C PHE A 16 6.15 -14.10 8.45
N TRP A 17 6.41 -12.95 7.84
CA TRP A 17 6.47 -12.80 6.40
C TRP A 17 7.75 -12.06 6.00
N PHE A 18 8.48 -12.62 5.03
CA PHE A 18 9.60 -11.97 4.37
C PHE A 18 9.21 -11.55 2.95
N LEU A 19 9.43 -10.28 2.62
CA LEU A 19 9.29 -9.75 1.27
C LEU A 19 10.66 -9.31 0.76
N PHE A 20 11.05 -9.86 -0.38
CA PHE A 20 12.23 -9.40 -1.13
C PHE A 20 11.78 -8.70 -2.40
N ARG A 21 12.37 -7.54 -2.70
CA ARG A 21 12.21 -6.85 -3.99
C ARG A 21 13.52 -6.92 -4.74
N LEU A 22 13.54 -7.67 -5.84
CA LEU A 22 14.71 -7.84 -6.70
C LEU A 22 14.52 -6.93 -7.92
N THR A 23 15.32 -5.86 -8.00
CA THR A 23 15.28 -4.90 -9.11
C THR A 23 16.52 -5.10 -9.98
N MET A 24 16.52 -6.17 -10.77
CA MET A 24 17.64 -6.62 -11.60
C MET A 24 17.12 -7.43 -12.80
N PRO A 25 17.95 -7.68 -13.83
CA PRO A 25 17.58 -8.52 -14.97
C PRO A 25 17.14 -9.93 -14.54
N ALA A 26 16.29 -10.58 -15.35
CA ALA A 26 15.67 -11.85 -15.01
C ALA A 26 16.70 -12.96 -14.70
N GLU A 27 17.78 -13.05 -15.48
CA GLU A 27 18.82 -14.07 -15.27
C GLU A 27 19.53 -13.90 -13.92
N GLU A 28 19.96 -12.68 -13.59
CA GLU A 28 20.59 -12.37 -12.29
C GLU A 28 19.62 -12.61 -11.13
N ARG A 29 18.36 -12.21 -11.28
CA ARG A 29 17.29 -12.47 -10.31
C ARG A 29 17.16 -13.96 -10.04
N ASP A 30 17.11 -14.78 -11.07
CA ASP A 30 16.91 -16.23 -10.93
C ASP A 30 18.12 -16.90 -10.29
N GLN A 31 19.33 -16.42 -10.57
CA GLN A 31 20.55 -16.84 -9.87
C GLN A 31 20.48 -16.50 -8.38
N VAL A 32 20.08 -15.29 -8.00
CA VAL A 32 19.90 -14.89 -6.59
C VAL A 32 18.86 -15.76 -5.90
N ILE A 33 17.69 -15.95 -6.52
CA ILE A 33 16.60 -16.78 -5.98
C ILE A 33 17.08 -18.22 -5.72
N SER A 34 17.85 -18.81 -6.63
CA SER A 34 18.34 -20.19 -6.50
C SER A 34 19.25 -20.41 -5.28
N GLN A 35 19.83 -19.35 -4.74
CA GLN A 35 20.70 -19.40 -3.56
C GLN A 35 19.92 -19.28 -2.24
N ILE A 36 18.64 -18.88 -2.29
CA ILE A 36 17.82 -18.71 -1.09
C ILE A 36 17.40 -20.09 -0.56
N LYS A 37 17.69 -20.34 0.72
CA LYS A 37 17.34 -21.56 1.43
C LYS A 37 16.49 -21.24 2.66
N MET A 38 15.49 -22.07 2.94
CA MET A 38 14.64 -21.95 4.12
C MET A 38 14.40 -23.34 4.71
N TYR A 39 14.66 -23.50 6.00
CA TYR A 39 14.65 -24.79 6.70
C TYR A 39 14.54 -24.57 8.22
N TYR A 40 14.02 -25.56 8.95
CA TYR A 40 14.01 -25.53 10.40
C TYR A 40 15.40 -25.84 10.96
N SER A 41 15.69 -25.34 12.18
CA SER A 41 16.95 -25.66 12.85
C SER A 41 17.09 -27.18 13.05
N GLY A 42 18.26 -27.72 12.68
CA GLY A 42 18.53 -29.17 12.70
C GLY A 42 18.17 -29.90 11.41
N GLU A 43 17.48 -29.27 10.46
CA GLU A 43 17.23 -29.85 9.14
C GLU A 43 18.35 -29.54 8.14
N THR A 44 18.45 -30.36 7.09
CA THR A 44 19.29 -30.05 5.93
C THR A 44 18.73 -28.82 5.20
N PRO A 45 19.58 -27.84 4.83
CA PRO A 45 19.13 -26.67 4.07
C PRO A 45 18.45 -27.04 2.75
N LYS A 46 17.22 -26.57 2.55
CA LYS A 46 16.44 -26.79 1.32
C LYS A 46 16.26 -25.50 0.56
N ALA A 47 16.35 -25.57 -0.76
CA ALA A 47 16.04 -24.44 -1.64
C ALA A 47 14.55 -24.05 -1.49
N VAL A 48 14.26 -22.76 -1.59
CA VAL A 48 12.88 -22.28 -1.57
C VAL A 48 12.14 -22.73 -2.83
N SER A 49 10.91 -23.21 -2.66
CA SER A 49 10.01 -23.46 -3.78
C SER A 49 9.37 -22.14 -4.22
N VAL A 50 9.68 -21.69 -5.43
CA VAL A 50 9.05 -20.49 -6.01
C VAL A 50 7.80 -20.91 -6.76
N ILE A 51 6.65 -20.41 -6.28
CA ILE A 51 5.38 -20.58 -6.97
C ILE A 51 5.13 -19.32 -7.80
N PRO A 52 5.11 -19.41 -9.14
CA PRO A 52 4.83 -18.25 -9.98
C PRO A 52 3.40 -17.76 -9.75
N ALA A 53 3.25 -16.43 -9.77
CA ALA A 53 1.98 -15.75 -9.56
C ALA A 53 1.06 -15.79 -10.79
N ASP A 54 1.61 -15.90 -12.01
CA ASP A 54 0.92 -16.00 -13.33
C ASP A 54 -0.47 -15.35 -13.38
N ASN A 55 -1.45 -15.98 -14.04
CA ASN A 55 -2.84 -15.52 -14.11
C ASN A 55 -3.68 -16.05 -12.93
N LYS A 56 -3.06 -16.31 -11.78
CA LYS A 56 -3.81 -16.82 -10.62
C LYS A 56 -4.50 -15.65 -9.92
N PRO A 57 -5.80 -15.75 -9.61
CA PRO A 57 -6.51 -14.68 -8.93
C PRO A 57 -5.92 -14.50 -7.53
N GLY A 58 -5.28 -13.35 -7.31
CA GLY A 58 -4.84 -12.90 -5.99
C GLY A 58 -5.91 -12.06 -5.30
N ARG A 59 -5.96 -12.10 -3.97
CA ARG A 59 -6.75 -11.18 -3.16
C ARG A 59 -5.80 -10.29 -2.37
N ASN A 60 -5.91 -8.98 -2.57
CA ASN A 60 -5.12 -7.97 -1.86
C ASN A 60 -5.92 -7.23 -0.76
N TYR A 61 -7.07 -7.78 -0.37
CA TYR A 61 -7.95 -7.22 0.66
C TYR A 61 -8.47 -8.28 1.63
N GLN A 62 -8.82 -7.85 2.84
CA GLN A 62 -9.39 -8.71 3.87
C GLN A 62 -10.75 -9.27 3.41
N PRO A 63 -11.13 -10.51 3.77
CA PRO A 63 -12.46 -11.03 3.50
C PRO A 63 -13.55 -10.13 4.11
N ARG A 64 -14.75 -10.15 3.52
CA ARG A 64 -15.94 -9.45 4.01
C ARG A 64 -16.95 -10.43 4.61
N GLY A 65 -17.93 -9.91 5.36
CA GLY A 65 -18.95 -10.74 6.00
C GLY A 65 -18.35 -11.67 7.05
N MET A 66 -18.98 -12.82 7.26
CA MET A 66 -18.51 -13.80 8.25
C MET A 66 -17.11 -14.33 8.02
N LYS A 67 -16.63 -14.33 6.77
CA LYS A 67 -15.26 -14.77 6.45
C LYS A 67 -14.18 -13.91 7.11
N TYR A 68 -14.47 -12.64 7.43
CA TYR A 68 -13.55 -11.80 8.19
C TYR A 68 -13.35 -12.37 9.61
N TRP A 69 -14.45 -12.69 10.29
CA TRP A 69 -14.46 -13.19 11.65
C TRP A 69 -13.92 -14.62 11.76
N GLU A 70 -14.20 -15.46 10.77
CA GLU A 70 -13.60 -16.80 10.64
C GLU A 70 -12.08 -16.70 10.50
N MET A 71 -11.59 -15.80 9.65
CA MET A 71 -10.16 -15.57 9.47
C MET A 71 -9.51 -15.00 10.74
N LEU A 72 -10.15 -14.04 11.42
CA LEU A 72 -9.69 -13.50 12.69
C LEU A 72 -9.63 -14.59 13.77
N HIS A 73 -10.65 -15.43 13.86
CA HIS A 73 -10.64 -16.56 14.78
C HIS A 73 -9.48 -17.51 14.49
N ALA A 74 -9.30 -17.90 13.22
CA ALA A 74 -8.25 -18.83 12.80
C ALA A 74 -6.85 -18.30 13.15
N ILE A 75 -6.53 -17.04 12.83
CA ILE A 75 -5.20 -16.49 13.12
C ILE A 75 -4.96 -16.40 14.64
N LEU A 76 -5.98 -16.07 15.42
CA LEU A 76 -5.86 -16.07 16.88
C LEU A 76 -5.66 -17.48 17.46
N GLN A 77 -6.08 -18.55 16.76
CA GLN A 77 -5.76 -19.92 17.17
C GLN A 77 -4.30 -20.30 16.89
N GLU A 78 -3.67 -19.68 15.91
CA GLU A 78 -2.27 -19.95 15.57
C GLU A 78 -1.30 -19.10 16.39
N GLU A 79 -1.68 -17.86 16.74
CA GLU A 79 -0.79 -16.92 17.41
C GLU A 79 -0.77 -17.05 18.94
N PRO A 80 0.36 -16.81 19.63
CA PRO A 80 0.34 -16.59 21.08
C PRO A 80 -0.43 -15.30 21.40
N VAL A 81 -1.06 -15.25 22.59
CA VAL A 81 -1.71 -14.02 23.05
C VAL A 81 -0.64 -13.13 23.69
N GLU A 82 -0.30 -12.02 23.02
CA GLU A 82 0.57 -11.00 23.58
C GLU A 82 -0.13 -10.18 24.68
N GLU A 83 0.64 -9.61 25.60
CA GLU A 83 0.11 -8.79 26.72
C GLU A 83 -0.73 -7.60 26.23
N ARG A 84 -0.27 -6.90 25.18
CA ARG A 84 -0.96 -5.74 24.60
C ARG A 84 -2.33 -6.07 24.01
N ASP A 85 -2.59 -7.34 23.69
CA ASP A 85 -3.81 -7.76 23.00
C ASP A 85 -4.87 -8.35 23.93
N ARG A 86 -4.58 -8.50 25.23
CA ARG A 86 -5.47 -9.16 26.20
C ARG A 86 -6.84 -8.50 26.35
N PHE A 87 -6.92 -7.18 26.25
CA PHE A 87 -8.21 -6.48 26.28
C PHE A 87 -9.02 -6.72 25.00
N PHE A 88 -8.39 -6.77 23.82
CA PHE A 88 -9.09 -7.15 22.59
C PHE A 88 -9.60 -8.59 22.67
N MET A 89 -8.82 -9.51 23.25
CA MET A 89 -9.26 -10.90 23.48
C MET A 89 -10.48 -10.98 24.40
N TYR A 90 -10.57 -10.12 25.43
CA TYR A 90 -11.75 -10.05 26.29
C TYR A 90 -13.01 -9.65 25.51
N PHE A 91 -12.94 -8.60 24.67
CA PHE A 91 -14.10 -8.20 23.87
C PHE A 91 -14.48 -9.24 22.81
N LEU A 92 -13.49 -9.89 22.19
CA LEU A 92 -13.72 -10.93 21.19
C LEU A 92 -14.34 -12.20 21.80
N LYS A 93 -14.01 -12.51 23.06
CA LYS A 93 -14.62 -13.63 23.80
C LYS A 93 -16.15 -13.48 23.87
N GLU A 94 -16.65 -12.29 24.17
CA GLU A 94 -18.10 -12.01 24.22
C GLU A 94 -18.78 -12.16 22.85
N MET A 95 -17.99 -12.12 21.78
CA MET A 95 -18.41 -12.38 20.40
C MET A 95 -18.22 -13.84 19.98
N GLY A 96 -17.82 -14.74 20.87
CA GLY A 96 -17.63 -16.16 20.57
C GLY A 96 -16.28 -16.47 19.90
N ILE A 97 -15.33 -15.52 19.93
CA ILE A 97 -13.95 -15.71 19.46
C ILE A 97 -13.04 -15.81 20.70
N GLU A 98 -12.61 -17.02 21.02
CA GLU A 98 -11.76 -17.29 22.18
C GLU A 98 -10.61 -18.25 21.80
N LYS A 99 -9.43 -18.02 22.37
CA LYS A 99 -8.26 -18.88 22.18
C LYS A 99 -8.55 -20.28 22.74
N GLY A 100 -8.24 -21.32 21.96
CA GLY A 100 -8.41 -22.72 22.35
C GLY A 100 -9.85 -23.25 22.30
N LYS A 101 -10.81 -22.46 21.81
CA LYS A 101 -12.22 -22.87 21.66
C LYS A 101 -12.64 -22.85 20.19
N PRO A 102 -13.60 -23.68 19.77
CA PRO A 102 -14.12 -23.62 18.41
C PRO A 102 -14.95 -22.34 18.18
N PHE A 103 -14.90 -21.80 16.95
CA PHE A 103 -15.78 -20.72 16.53
C PHE A 103 -17.22 -21.20 16.31
N LYS A 104 -18.08 -20.96 17.29
CA LYS A 104 -19.50 -21.32 17.25
C LYS A 104 -20.38 -20.15 17.73
N PRO A 105 -20.43 -19.04 16.97
CA PRO A 105 -21.22 -17.88 17.36
C PRO A 105 -22.71 -18.21 17.37
N THR A 106 -23.41 -17.70 18.37
CA THR A 106 -24.88 -17.70 18.44
C THR A 106 -25.48 -16.83 17.34
N ASP A 107 -26.78 -16.96 17.06
CA ASP A 107 -27.43 -16.15 16.02
C ASP A 107 -27.37 -14.66 16.33
N ARG A 108 -27.55 -14.28 17.60
CA ARG A 108 -27.34 -12.89 18.05
C ARG A 108 -25.91 -12.38 17.77
N GLN A 109 -24.88 -13.20 18.01
CA GLN A 109 -23.50 -12.80 17.73
C GLN A 109 -23.24 -12.66 16.23
N LYS A 110 -23.84 -13.52 15.38
CA LYS A 110 -23.75 -13.41 13.92
C LYS A 110 -24.38 -12.12 13.39
N GLU A 111 -25.54 -11.73 13.93
CA GLU A 111 -26.21 -10.46 13.58
C GLU A 111 -25.29 -9.27 13.90
N ILE A 112 -24.75 -9.22 15.12
CA ILE A 112 -23.81 -8.16 15.53
C ILE A 112 -22.56 -8.15 14.63
N MET A 113 -22.01 -9.32 14.30
CA MET A 113 -20.85 -9.45 13.41
C MET A 113 -21.13 -8.97 11.99
N ALA A 114 -22.34 -9.15 11.49
CA ALA A 114 -22.77 -8.68 10.18
C ALA A 114 -22.82 -7.14 10.14
N ASP A 115 -23.31 -6.49 11.19
CA ASP A 115 -23.28 -5.03 11.29
C ASP A 115 -21.85 -4.51 11.50
N ALA A 116 -21.09 -5.16 12.39
CA ALA A 116 -19.74 -4.73 12.77
C ALA A 116 -18.76 -4.75 11.60
N VAL A 117 -18.87 -5.72 10.66
CA VAL A 117 -17.98 -5.74 9.49
C VAL A 117 -18.28 -4.60 8.52
N VAL A 118 -19.55 -4.20 8.37
CA VAL A 118 -19.96 -3.07 7.52
C VAL A 118 -19.46 -1.76 8.11
N VAL A 119 -19.75 -1.52 9.40
CA VAL A 119 -19.32 -0.30 10.09
C VAL A 119 -17.80 -0.24 10.22
N GLY A 120 -17.16 -1.35 10.58
CA GLY A 120 -15.71 -1.44 10.72
C GLY A 120 -14.96 -1.18 9.41
N GLU A 121 -15.43 -1.72 8.28
CA GLU A 121 -14.84 -1.40 6.99
C GLU A 121 -15.07 0.07 6.61
N ALA A 122 -16.23 0.64 6.90
CA ALA A 122 -16.48 2.07 6.66
C ALA A 122 -15.54 2.97 7.48
N MET A 123 -15.26 2.60 8.74
CA MET A 123 -14.27 3.28 9.59
C MET A 123 -12.86 3.17 8.98
N ALA A 124 -12.44 1.97 8.56
CA ALA A 124 -11.13 1.78 7.93
C ALA A 124 -10.99 2.58 6.62
N LYS A 125 -12.03 2.59 5.77
CA LYS A 125 -12.08 3.43 4.56
C LYS A 125 -11.96 4.92 4.90
N ASN A 126 -12.61 5.38 5.96
CA ASN A 126 -12.52 6.79 6.36
C ASN A 126 -11.12 7.14 6.83
N MET A 127 -10.49 6.29 7.65
CA MET A 127 -9.10 6.46 8.09
C MET A 127 -8.14 6.61 6.89
N VAL A 128 -8.42 5.91 5.78
CA VAL A 128 -7.60 5.98 4.57
C VAL A 128 -7.98 7.16 3.67
N PHE A 129 -9.22 7.26 3.23
CA PHE A 129 -9.60 8.17 2.13
C PHE A 129 -10.00 9.58 2.61
N ARG A 130 -10.12 9.78 3.93
CA ARG A 130 -10.43 11.05 4.60
C ARG A 130 -9.55 11.23 5.85
N GLU A 131 -8.31 10.81 5.73
CA GLU A 131 -7.32 10.73 6.80
C GLU A 131 -7.03 12.09 7.48
N ARG A 132 -6.76 12.06 8.79
CA ARG A 132 -6.63 13.24 9.67
C ARG A 132 -5.51 13.18 10.70
N LEU A 133 -4.63 12.18 10.61
CA LEU A 133 -3.50 11.99 11.51
C LEU A 133 -2.52 13.17 11.42
N PRO A 134 -2.05 13.67 12.58
CA PRO A 134 -0.97 14.64 12.63
C PRO A 134 0.36 14.01 12.20
N GLY A 135 1.32 14.83 11.78
CA GLY A 135 2.68 14.39 11.43
C GLY A 135 2.83 13.72 10.05
N VAL A 136 1.73 13.53 9.33
CA VAL A 136 1.75 13.13 7.91
C VAL A 136 2.07 14.34 7.05
N LEU A 137 3.17 14.25 6.29
CA LEU A 137 3.55 15.28 5.32
C LEU A 137 2.44 15.41 4.26
N ARG A 138 1.97 16.65 4.05
CA ARG A 138 0.99 17.01 3.02
C ARG A 138 1.51 18.19 2.23
N ASP A 139 1.54 18.06 0.92
CA ASP A 139 1.93 19.11 -0.01
C ASP A 139 0.98 19.09 -1.22
N ASP A 140 0.30 20.20 -1.47
CA ASP A 140 -0.72 20.37 -2.52
C ASP A 140 -1.75 19.21 -2.63
N GLY A 141 -2.18 18.70 -1.48
CA GLY A 141 -3.17 17.61 -1.38
C GLY A 141 -2.59 16.20 -1.53
N TRP A 142 -1.32 16.07 -1.91
CA TRP A 142 -0.58 14.82 -1.84
C TRP A 142 -0.12 14.55 -0.42
N ARG A 143 -0.31 13.32 0.05
CA ARG A 143 0.20 12.87 1.35
C ARG A 143 1.32 11.88 1.18
N LEU A 144 2.29 11.90 2.10
CA LEU A 144 3.23 10.80 2.24
C LEU A 144 2.50 9.59 2.86
N ILE A 145 2.39 8.48 2.14
CA ILE A 145 1.63 7.28 2.56
C ILE A 145 2.24 6.62 3.78
N LEU A 146 3.57 6.49 3.78
CA LEU A 146 4.37 5.95 4.86
C LEU A 146 5.59 6.86 5.02
N GLY A 147 5.66 7.56 6.14
CA GLY A 147 6.70 8.54 6.42
C GLY A 147 6.27 9.60 7.42
N ARG A 148 7.22 10.43 7.85
CA ARG A 148 7.00 11.54 8.79
C ARG A 148 7.65 12.82 8.30
N VAL A 149 7.14 13.95 8.76
CA VAL A 149 7.92 15.19 8.76
C VAL A 149 8.98 15.07 9.86
N GLU A 150 10.22 15.45 9.57
CA GLU A 150 11.28 15.43 10.58
C GLU A 150 10.93 16.38 11.73
N GLY A 151 11.09 15.92 12.98
CA GLY A 151 10.75 16.69 14.18
C GLY A 151 9.26 16.69 14.56
N THR A 152 8.39 15.97 13.85
CA THR A 152 6.99 15.79 14.24
C THR A 152 6.72 14.39 14.80
N GLU A 153 5.55 14.21 15.40
CA GLU A 153 4.99 12.87 15.61
C GLU A 153 5.05 12.06 14.30
N PRO A 154 5.35 10.76 14.36
CA PRO A 154 5.68 9.96 13.18
C PRO A 154 4.49 9.62 12.27
N GLY A 155 3.26 10.03 12.59
CA GLY A 155 2.07 9.76 11.79
C GLY A 155 1.93 8.26 11.46
N ASP A 156 1.89 7.94 10.17
CA ASP A 156 1.81 6.57 9.63
C ASP A 156 3.15 5.83 9.57
N ALA A 157 4.28 6.52 9.72
CA ALA A 157 5.59 5.87 9.74
C ALA A 157 5.65 4.88 10.89
N MET A 158 6.03 3.63 10.60
CA MET A 158 6.31 2.63 11.63
C MET A 158 7.81 2.34 11.63
N GLU A 159 8.44 2.43 12.79
CA GLU A 159 9.82 1.97 12.95
C GLU A 159 9.85 0.43 13.01
N ASN A 160 10.88 -0.14 13.63
CA ASN A 160 10.94 -1.56 13.92
C ASN A 160 9.79 -2.03 14.85
N THR A 161 9.04 -1.10 15.46
CA THR A 161 7.91 -1.40 16.34
C THR A 161 6.70 -0.51 16.01
N GLN A 162 5.52 -0.94 16.48
CA GLN A 162 4.29 -0.15 16.46
C GLN A 162 4.11 0.70 17.72
N ARG A 163 5.16 0.89 18.53
CA ARG A 163 5.07 1.55 19.84
C ARG A 163 5.45 3.03 19.75
N THR A 164 4.78 3.85 20.54
CA THR A 164 5.21 5.21 20.92
C THR A 164 5.61 5.20 22.40
N ASP A 165 6.00 6.36 22.94
CA ASP A 165 6.39 6.50 24.34
C ASP A 165 5.27 6.09 25.32
N HIS A 166 4.00 6.21 24.89
CA HIS A 166 2.85 6.05 25.78
C HIS A 166 1.72 5.16 25.22
N TYR A 167 1.75 4.77 23.94
CA TYR A 167 0.69 3.96 23.32
C TYR A 167 1.16 3.20 22.07
N ASP A 168 0.41 2.17 21.69
CA ASP A 168 0.62 1.47 20.41
C ASP A 168 -0.12 2.20 19.26
N ARG A 169 0.47 2.24 18.06
CA ARG A 169 -0.03 2.92 16.85
C ARG A 169 -1.22 2.17 16.23
N PHE A 170 -2.37 2.19 16.90
CA PHE A 170 -3.57 1.50 16.46
C PHE A 170 -4.20 2.11 15.19
N ASP A 171 -4.53 3.40 15.21
CA ASP A 171 -5.11 4.07 14.03
C ASP A 171 -4.13 4.12 12.84
N PRO A 172 -2.83 4.49 13.02
CA PRO A 172 -1.88 4.47 11.91
C PRO A 172 -1.70 3.08 11.29
N ARG A 173 -1.68 2.01 12.10
CA ARG A 173 -1.61 0.65 11.54
C ARG A 173 -2.89 0.24 10.84
N ALA A 174 -4.07 0.53 11.40
CA ALA A 174 -5.34 0.21 10.79
C ALA A 174 -5.49 0.92 9.43
N ARG A 175 -5.12 2.20 9.37
CA ARG A 175 -5.08 3.00 8.14
C ARG A 175 -4.12 2.40 7.12
N TYR A 176 -2.82 2.32 7.44
CA TYR A 176 -1.81 1.90 6.47
C TYR A 176 -2.06 0.48 5.96
N THR A 177 -2.38 -0.47 6.86
CA THR A 177 -2.60 -1.88 6.49
C THR A 177 -3.94 -2.17 5.82
N TYR A 178 -4.85 -1.18 5.74
CA TYR A 178 -6.05 -1.30 4.93
C TYR A 178 -5.78 -1.08 3.43
N GLU A 179 -4.82 -0.19 3.09
CA GLU A 179 -4.46 0.14 1.71
C GLU A 179 -3.09 -0.37 1.23
N ALA A 180 -2.23 -0.81 2.15
CA ALA A 180 -0.89 -1.27 1.84
C ALA A 180 -0.48 -2.46 2.73
N CYS A 181 0.64 -3.10 2.39
CA CYS A 181 1.21 -4.19 3.17
C CYS A 181 2.73 -4.03 3.27
N THR A 182 3.33 -4.70 4.26
CA THR A 182 4.76 -4.60 4.63
C THR A 182 5.22 -3.22 5.07
N THR A 183 6.30 -3.18 5.84
CA THR A 183 7.01 -1.95 6.17
C THR A 183 8.50 -2.26 6.31
N SER A 184 9.32 -1.22 6.27
CA SER A 184 10.73 -1.30 6.60
C SER A 184 11.22 0.09 7.01
N GLU A 185 12.32 0.16 7.75
CA GLU A 185 12.95 1.43 8.12
C GLU A 185 13.18 2.32 6.89
N ARG A 186 13.59 1.75 5.76
CA ARG A 186 13.85 2.49 4.51
C ARG A 186 12.59 3.00 3.81
N MET A 187 11.43 2.39 4.07
CA MET A 187 10.14 2.87 3.55
C MET A 187 9.54 3.92 4.49
N SER A 188 9.70 3.75 5.80
CA SER A 188 9.17 4.67 6.81
C SER A 188 10.03 5.93 7.00
N PHE A 189 11.33 5.84 6.76
CA PHE A 189 12.31 6.92 6.92
C PHE A 189 13.21 6.98 5.69
N PRO A 190 12.67 7.38 4.52
CA PRO A 190 13.48 7.51 3.32
C PRO A 190 14.58 8.56 3.53
N LYS A 191 15.75 8.33 2.94
CA LYS A 191 16.90 9.25 3.00
C LYS A 191 17.24 9.72 1.57
N PRO A 192 17.79 10.93 1.40
CA PRO A 192 18.23 11.40 0.10
C PRO A 192 19.08 10.36 -0.66
N GLY A 193 18.64 10.01 -1.86
CA GLY A 193 19.29 9.07 -2.77
C GLY A 193 19.09 7.58 -2.46
N PHE A 194 18.32 7.22 -1.42
CA PHE A 194 18.13 5.83 -0.99
C PHE A 194 16.66 5.51 -0.64
N GLY A 195 16.24 4.27 -0.92
CA GLY A 195 14.89 3.80 -0.59
C GLY A 195 13.82 4.32 -1.54
N MET A 196 12.60 4.51 -1.03
CA MET A 196 11.43 4.91 -1.80
C MET A 196 10.57 5.91 -1.03
N GLY A 197 10.03 6.91 -1.72
CA GLY A 197 8.96 7.79 -1.23
C GLY A 197 7.62 7.46 -1.91
N TYR A 198 6.51 7.58 -1.20
CA TYR A 198 5.18 7.25 -1.71
C TYR A 198 4.22 8.42 -1.44
N GLY A 199 3.90 9.19 -2.48
CA GLY A 199 2.84 10.19 -2.44
C GLY A 199 1.50 9.56 -2.82
N GLY A 200 0.41 9.85 -2.12
CA GLY A 200 -0.94 9.49 -2.57
C GLY A 200 -1.91 10.66 -2.45
N MET A 201 -2.92 10.67 -3.31
CA MET A 201 -3.96 11.70 -3.33
C MET A 201 -5.31 11.06 -3.62
N PHE A 202 -6.34 11.38 -2.85
CA PHE A 202 -7.60 10.61 -2.85
C PHE A 202 -8.79 11.42 -3.34
N LEU A 203 -8.58 12.72 -3.52
CA LEU A 203 -9.59 13.69 -3.91
C LEU A 203 -9.03 14.57 -5.02
N ASP A 204 -9.90 14.98 -5.94
CA ASP A 204 -9.56 16.01 -6.92
C ASP A 204 -9.58 17.42 -6.32
N THR A 205 -9.22 18.41 -7.13
CA THR A 205 -9.25 19.85 -6.78
C THR A 205 -10.62 20.37 -6.34
N LYS A 206 -11.71 19.63 -6.56
CA LYS A 206 -13.07 19.97 -6.09
C LYS A 206 -13.47 19.18 -4.84
N GLY A 207 -12.54 18.44 -4.22
CA GLY A 207 -12.78 17.66 -3.00
C GLY A 207 -13.60 16.38 -3.21
N ARG A 208 -13.75 15.93 -4.47
CA ARG A 208 -14.52 14.73 -4.82
C ARG A 208 -13.58 13.53 -4.94
N ALA A 209 -14.07 12.34 -4.60
CA ALA A 209 -13.34 11.11 -4.88
C ALA A 209 -13.07 10.95 -6.37
N LEU A 210 -11.92 10.37 -6.72
CA LEU A 210 -11.50 10.13 -8.10
C LEU A 210 -12.34 8.99 -8.69
N ALA A 211 -13.21 9.32 -9.63
CA ALA A 211 -14.23 8.41 -10.15
C ALA A 211 -13.85 7.88 -11.54
N GLY A 212 -14.07 6.60 -11.81
CA GLY A 212 -13.57 5.96 -13.02
C GLY A 212 -14.30 6.33 -14.31
N GLU A 213 -15.47 6.98 -14.22
CA GLU A 213 -16.21 7.51 -15.36
C GLU A 213 -15.75 8.91 -15.81
N ARG A 214 -14.87 9.56 -15.04
CA ARG A 214 -14.35 10.90 -15.34
C ARG A 214 -12.91 10.82 -15.88
N SER A 215 -12.49 11.92 -16.47
CA SER A 215 -11.16 12.07 -17.08
C SER A 215 -10.30 13.01 -16.24
N TYR A 216 -9.10 12.55 -15.88
CA TYR A 216 -8.19 13.25 -14.99
C TYR A 216 -6.76 13.29 -15.52
N VAL A 217 -6.01 14.29 -15.08
CA VAL A 217 -4.57 14.37 -15.35
C VAL A 217 -3.78 14.54 -14.06
N ILE A 218 -2.66 13.82 -13.98
CA ILE A 218 -1.56 14.09 -13.05
C ILE A 218 -0.45 14.71 -13.89
N ASN A 219 -0.29 16.03 -13.81
CA ASN A 219 0.76 16.73 -14.55
C ASN A 219 2.06 16.70 -13.76
N VAL A 220 2.97 15.78 -14.10
CA VAL A 220 4.25 15.63 -13.39
C VAL A 220 5.20 16.74 -13.83
N PRO A 221 5.67 17.63 -12.93
CA PRO A 221 6.57 18.70 -13.34
C PRO A 221 7.92 18.20 -13.81
N ALA A 222 8.63 19.07 -14.51
CA ALA A 222 10.01 18.82 -14.92
C ALA A 222 10.91 18.50 -13.71
N ASN A 223 11.96 17.73 -13.98
CA ASN A 223 12.98 17.33 -13.01
C ASN A 223 12.43 16.68 -11.72
N PRO A 224 11.61 15.60 -11.80
CA PRO A 224 11.17 14.90 -10.59
C PRO A 224 12.37 14.47 -9.73
N PRO A 225 12.34 14.66 -8.40
CA PRO A 225 13.50 14.49 -7.52
C PRO A 225 13.77 13.01 -7.21
N VAL A 226 14.24 12.26 -8.20
CA VAL A 226 14.52 10.83 -8.13
C VAL A 226 15.90 10.52 -8.69
N LYS A 227 16.63 9.59 -8.04
CA LYS A 227 17.92 9.08 -8.53
C LYS A 227 17.74 7.95 -9.53
N LEU A 228 16.67 7.16 -9.40
CA LEU A 228 16.43 5.99 -10.24
C LEU A 228 15.31 6.26 -11.24
N PHE A 229 14.07 6.39 -10.77
CA PHE A 229 12.90 6.66 -11.59
C PHE A 229 11.69 7.09 -10.76
N TRP A 230 10.63 7.54 -11.43
CA TRP A 230 9.33 7.78 -10.82
C TRP A 230 8.24 6.97 -11.53
N ALA A 231 7.14 6.71 -10.82
CA ALA A 231 5.98 6.03 -11.37
C ALA A 231 4.67 6.49 -10.73
N VAL A 232 3.61 6.57 -11.53
CA VAL A 232 2.21 6.74 -11.11
C VAL A 232 1.52 5.40 -11.28
N THR A 233 1.06 4.82 -10.20
CA THR A 233 0.33 3.54 -10.21
C THR A 233 -1.07 3.74 -9.65
N VAL A 234 -2.08 3.25 -10.35
CA VAL A 234 -3.50 3.44 -10.02
C VAL A 234 -4.07 2.18 -9.37
N TYR A 235 -4.75 2.39 -8.26
CA TYR A 235 -5.40 1.37 -7.44
C TYR A 235 -6.90 1.55 -7.43
N ASP A 236 -7.61 0.44 -7.35
CA ASP A 236 -9.04 0.44 -7.13
C ASP A 236 -9.37 0.63 -5.65
N VAL A 237 -10.30 1.52 -5.32
CA VAL A 237 -10.69 1.82 -3.92
C VAL A 237 -11.29 0.60 -3.22
N ASP A 238 -12.08 -0.22 -3.94
CA ASP A 238 -12.79 -1.34 -3.33
C ASP A 238 -11.83 -2.46 -2.91
N THR A 239 -10.88 -2.80 -3.77
CA THR A 239 -9.97 -3.94 -3.58
C THR A 239 -8.59 -3.54 -3.06
N ARG A 240 -8.22 -2.26 -3.20
CA ARG A 240 -6.87 -1.71 -2.95
C ARG A 240 -5.77 -2.44 -3.73
N GLY A 241 -6.16 -3.22 -4.73
CA GLY A 241 -5.29 -3.80 -5.73
C GLY A 241 -5.10 -2.86 -6.91
N LEU A 242 -4.16 -3.22 -7.78
CA LEU A 242 -3.98 -2.53 -9.06
C LEU A 242 -5.31 -2.45 -9.81
N ILE A 243 -5.59 -1.29 -10.40
CA ILE A 243 -6.77 -1.16 -11.25
C ILE A 243 -6.70 -2.20 -12.37
N THR A 244 -7.80 -2.91 -12.58
CA THR A 244 -7.89 -3.99 -13.56
C THR A 244 -8.82 -3.55 -14.68
N SER A 245 -8.29 -3.49 -15.89
CA SER A 245 -9.01 -3.15 -17.12
C SER A 245 -8.53 -4.04 -18.26
N ASP A 246 -9.25 -4.01 -19.39
CA ASP A 246 -8.86 -4.64 -20.66
C ASP A 246 -7.54 -4.06 -21.23
N GLN A 247 -7.12 -2.87 -20.80
CA GLN A 247 -5.80 -2.30 -21.13
C GLN A 247 -4.64 -3.07 -20.45
N GLN A 248 -4.91 -3.81 -19.37
CA GLN A 248 -3.92 -4.52 -18.56
C GLN A 248 -2.72 -3.66 -18.13
N ARG A 249 -2.99 -2.38 -17.83
CA ARG A 249 -1.99 -1.39 -17.45
C ARG A 249 -2.51 -0.58 -16.28
N ALA A 250 -1.79 -0.62 -15.17
CA ALA A 250 -2.11 0.12 -13.96
C ALA A 250 -1.05 1.17 -13.61
N GLU A 251 0.04 1.26 -14.38
CA GLU A 251 1.17 2.14 -14.08
C GLU A 251 1.72 2.84 -15.33
N ARG A 252 2.17 4.08 -15.15
CA ARG A 252 3.02 4.84 -16.08
C ARG A 252 4.08 5.64 -15.35
N GLY A 253 5.24 5.81 -15.96
CA GLY A 253 6.39 6.41 -15.29
C GLY A 253 7.63 6.49 -16.17
N SER A 254 8.71 7.08 -15.67
CA SER A 254 9.91 7.39 -16.46
C SER A 254 10.70 6.18 -16.97
N VAL A 255 10.40 4.97 -16.49
CA VAL A 255 10.98 3.73 -17.03
C VAL A 255 10.32 3.27 -18.33
N HIS A 256 9.12 3.76 -18.63
CA HIS A 256 8.34 3.42 -19.82
C HIS A 256 8.74 4.36 -20.95
N LYS A 257 9.51 3.86 -21.93
CA LYS A 257 10.10 4.67 -23.01
C LYS A 257 9.06 5.32 -23.93
N GLU A 258 7.87 4.75 -23.98
CA GLU A 258 6.73 5.22 -24.76
C GLU A 258 6.02 6.43 -24.12
N VAL A 259 6.24 6.68 -22.82
CA VAL A 259 5.65 7.82 -22.13
C VAL A 259 6.27 9.12 -22.67
N LYS A 260 5.41 10.00 -23.16
CA LYS A 260 5.78 11.27 -23.79
C LYS A 260 5.95 12.35 -22.73
N THR A 261 6.96 13.19 -22.93
CA THR A 261 7.24 14.39 -22.13
C THR A 261 7.10 15.61 -23.03
N ASN A 262 6.49 16.67 -22.51
CA ASN A 262 6.35 17.95 -23.18
C ASN A 262 7.72 18.65 -23.35
N PRO A 263 7.84 19.62 -24.28
CA PRO A 263 9.08 20.38 -24.46
C PRO A 263 9.56 21.14 -23.22
N ASP A 264 8.66 21.52 -22.32
CA ASP A 264 8.98 22.18 -21.04
C ASP A 264 9.46 21.21 -19.95
N GLY A 265 9.54 19.91 -20.26
CA GLY A 265 9.96 18.85 -19.36
C GLY A 265 8.83 18.26 -18.51
N THR A 266 7.60 18.75 -18.61
CA THR A 266 6.45 18.18 -17.90
C THR A 266 5.98 16.86 -18.54
N THR A 267 5.49 15.93 -17.73
CA THR A 267 4.96 14.64 -18.20
C THR A 267 3.51 14.48 -17.71
N PRO A 268 2.49 14.63 -18.56
CA PRO A 268 1.12 14.37 -18.15
C PRO A 268 0.88 12.86 -18.08
N VAL A 269 0.27 12.38 -16.99
CA VAL A 269 -0.27 11.02 -16.89
C VAL A 269 -1.78 11.11 -16.81
N PHE A 270 -2.45 10.49 -17.78
CA PHE A 270 -3.90 10.57 -17.93
C PHE A 270 -4.59 9.35 -17.29
N ILE A 271 -5.67 9.59 -16.58
CA ILE A 271 -6.50 8.53 -15.98
C ILE A 271 -7.96 8.79 -16.36
N GLY A 272 -8.54 7.91 -17.17
CA GLY A 272 -9.91 8.08 -17.65
C GLY A 272 -10.45 6.85 -18.39
N PRO A 273 -11.74 6.79 -18.71
CA PRO A 273 -12.35 5.61 -19.35
C PRO A 273 -11.89 5.39 -20.80
N THR A 274 -11.44 6.46 -21.46
CA THR A 274 -10.92 6.46 -22.83
C THR A 274 -9.62 7.26 -22.92
N ALA A 275 -8.72 6.89 -23.82
CA ALA A 275 -7.47 7.62 -24.02
C ALA A 275 -7.74 9.01 -24.62
N PRO A 276 -7.00 10.05 -24.21
CA PRO A 276 -6.91 11.27 -24.99
C PRO A 276 -6.11 11.02 -26.27
N LYS A 277 -6.57 11.58 -27.39
CA LYS A 277 -5.98 11.37 -28.71
C LYS A 277 -4.51 11.78 -28.71
N GLY A 278 -3.63 10.87 -29.15
CA GLY A 278 -2.18 11.12 -29.22
C GLY A 278 -1.44 10.94 -27.89
N TRP A 279 -2.13 10.57 -26.81
CA TRP A 279 -1.58 10.35 -25.47
C TRP A 279 -1.86 8.95 -24.94
N GLU A 280 -2.11 7.98 -25.83
CA GLU A 280 -2.45 6.59 -25.50
C GLU A 280 -1.38 5.90 -24.64
N ASP A 281 -0.11 6.30 -24.82
CA ASP A 281 1.02 5.78 -24.05
C ASP A 281 1.18 6.44 -22.67
N ASN A 282 0.60 7.61 -22.44
CA ASN A 282 0.60 8.30 -21.14
C ASN A 282 -0.65 7.98 -20.32
N TRP A 283 -1.55 7.13 -20.84
CA TRP A 283 -2.87 6.89 -20.29
C TRP A 283 -2.99 5.55 -19.57
N ILE A 284 -3.70 5.59 -18.44
CA ILE A 284 -4.16 4.45 -17.64
C ILE A 284 -5.69 4.43 -17.67
N LYS A 285 -6.27 3.33 -18.13
CA LYS A 285 -7.72 3.18 -18.25
C LYS A 285 -8.37 3.02 -16.88
N SER A 286 -9.26 3.94 -16.54
CA SER A 286 -10.16 3.81 -15.39
C SER A 286 -11.45 3.06 -15.77
N VAL A 287 -12.19 2.61 -14.75
CA VAL A 287 -13.38 1.77 -14.93
C VAL A 287 -14.61 2.53 -14.42
N PRO A 288 -15.58 2.89 -15.29
CA PRO A 288 -16.81 3.56 -14.88
C PRO A 288 -17.54 2.85 -13.73
N GLY A 289 -18.05 3.63 -12.77
CA GLY A 289 -18.73 3.09 -11.59
C GLY A 289 -17.79 2.57 -10.49
N ARG A 290 -16.48 2.66 -10.69
CA ARG A 290 -15.45 2.36 -9.67
C ARG A 290 -14.68 3.61 -9.31
N ALA A 291 -14.36 3.77 -8.02
CA ALA A 291 -13.45 4.81 -7.58
C ALA A 291 -12.00 4.28 -7.55
N TRP A 292 -11.04 5.17 -7.73
CA TRP A 292 -9.62 4.82 -7.75
C TRP A 292 -8.78 5.81 -6.94
N PHE A 293 -7.52 5.46 -6.69
CA PHE A 293 -6.53 6.36 -6.11
C PHE A 293 -5.13 6.03 -6.67
N PRO A 294 -4.23 7.02 -6.87
CA PRO A 294 -2.87 6.78 -7.31
C PRO A 294 -1.89 6.79 -6.15
N TYR A 295 -0.80 6.03 -6.29
CA TYR A 295 0.48 6.36 -5.66
C TYR A 295 1.45 6.92 -6.70
N PHE A 296 2.03 8.07 -6.38
CA PHE A 296 3.25 8.57 -7.01
C PHE A 296 4.46 8.04 -6.24
N ARG A 297 5.30 7.27 -6.90
CA ARG A 297 6.48 6.63 -6.32
C ARG A 297 7.74 7.36 -6.73
N PHE A 298 8.56 7.71 -5.74
CA PHE A 298 9.89 8.27 -5.91
C PHE A 298 10.91 7.18 -5.61
N TYR A 299 11.66 6.70 -6.60
CA TYR A 299 12.71 5.70 -6.38
C TYR A 299 14.07 6.39 -6.23
N GLY A 300 14.64 6.29 -5.02
CA GLY A 300 15.80 7.07 -4.60
C GLY A 300 15.48 8.58 -4.55
N PRO A 301 14.50 9.02 -3.73
CA PRO A 301 14.12 10.43 -3.65
C PRO A 301 15.32 11.32 -3.29
N THR A 302 15.47 12.50 -3.89
CA THR A 302 16.57 13.44 -3.63
C THR A 302 16.12 14.64 -2.77
N GLY A 303 17.04 15.54 -2.40
CA GLY A 303 16.78 16.68 -1.52
C GLY A 303 15.46 17.43 -1.76
N PRO A 304 15.12 17.80 -3.02
CA PRO A 304 13.91 18.57 -3.32
C PRO A 304 12.58 17.89 -2.93
N PHE A 305 12.57 16.56 -2.79
CA PHE A 305 11.41 15.83 -2.25
C PHE A 305 11.21 16.09 -0.76
N PHE A 306 12.30 16.20 0.01
CA PHE A 306 12.26 16.32 1.46
C PHE A 306 12.07 17.77 1.92
N ASP A 307 12.73 18.71 1.26
CA ASP A 307 12.59 20.15 1.55
C ASP A 307 11.35 20.78 0.92
N GLN A 308 10.58 20.02 0.13
CA GLN A 308 9.35 20.43 -0.55
C GLN A 308 9.55 21.59 -1.56
N SER A 309 10.76 21.77 -2.09
CA SER A 309 11.02 22.72 -3.17
C SER A 309 10.52 22.23 -4.53
N TRP A 310 10.36 20.91 -4.70
CA TRP A 310 9.65 20.33 -5.85
C TRP A 310 8.27 19.85 -5.41
N LYS A 311 7.23 20.24 -6.14
CA LYS A 311 5.84 19.97 -5.79
C LYS A 311 5.13 19.22 -6.90
N LEU A 312 4.28 18.25 -6.54
CA LEU A 312 3.39 17.59 -7.50
C LEU A 312 2.03 18.30 -7.45
N PRO A 313 1.54 18.87 -8.58
CA PRO A 313 0.26 19.54 -8.60
C PRO A 313 -0.91 18.61 -8.20
N PRO A 314 -2.00 19.19 -7.67
CA PRO A 314 -3.22 18.45 -7.42
C PRO A 314 -3.78 17.76 -8.66
N ILE A 315 -4.59 16.71 -8.46
CA ILE A 315 -5.26 16.00 -9.55
C ILE A 315 -6.46 16.80 -10.06
N GLU A 316 -6.47 17.06 -11.37
CA GLU A 316 -7.50 17.85 -12.03
C GLU A 316 -8.39 16.97 -12.90
N GLU A 317 -9.71 17.20 -12.83
CA GLU A 317 -10.66 16.70 -13.84
C GLU A 317 -10.55 17.59 -15.09
N ILE A 318 -10.38 16.98 -16.26
CA ILE A 318 -10.28 17.67 -17.53
C ILE A 318 -11.15 17.02 -18.60
N ASP A 319 -11.48 17.77 -19.63
CA ASP A 319 -12.18 17.25 -20.82
C ASP A 319 -11.15 16.84 -21.88
N TYR A 320 -11.01 15.53 -22.10
CA TYR A 320 -10.07 15.00 -23.09
C TYR A 320 -10.38 15.43 -24.53
N ALA A 321 -11.63 15.81 -24.83
CA ALA A 321 -11.98 16.29 -26.16
C ALA A 321 -11.29 17.62 -26.50
N LYS A 322 -10.92 18.41 -25.48
CA LYS A 322 -10.29 19.73 -25.63
C LYS A 322 -8.76 19.68 -25.66
N ILE A 323 -8.17 18.49 -25.56
CA ILE A 323 -6.71 18.35 -25.58
C ILE A 323 -6.23 18.48 -27.03
N GLY A 324 -5.49 19.56 -27.32
CA GLY A 324 -4.90 19.82 -28.62
C GLY A 324 -5.76 20.68 -29.57
N GLU A 325 -6.87 21.23 -29.08
CA GLU A 325 -7.55 22.40 -29.68
C GLU A 325 -6.78 23.69 -29.37
#